data_AF-A0A257LID7-F1
#
_entry.id   AF-A0A257LID7-F1
#
_cell.length_a   1.000
_cell.length_b   1.000
_cell.length_c   1.000
_cell.angle_alpha   90.00
_cell.angle_beta   90.00
_cell.angle_gamma   90.00
#
_symmetry.space_group_name_H-M   'P 1'
#
loop_
_entity.id
_entity.type
_entity.pdbx_description
1 polymer ?
#
loop_
_entity_poly.entity_id
_entity_poly.type
_entity_poly.pdbx_seq_one_letter_code
_entity_poly.pdbx_strand_id
1 'polypeptide(L)' 'MHQLILGGQKSGKSRHAEQCAAAWLAVAPGHRATLVATAQAGDAEMAARIARHQADRARRVPGLATCELAAAGADHPP' A
#
# COMPACT_ATOMS: atom_id res chain seq x y z
N MET A 1 -16.03 12.84 -0.03
CA MET A 1 -16.09 11.97 -1.21
C MET A 1 -15.34 10.70 -0.89
N HIS A 2 -15.96 9.53 -1.08
CA HIS A 2 -15.30 8.23 -0.92
C HIS A 2 -15.24 7.55 -2.29
N GLN A 3 -14.13 6.91 -2.61
CA GLN A 3 -13.92 6.22 -3.89
C GLN A 3 -13.59 4.75 -3.64
N LEU A 4 -14.30 3.87 -4.36
CA LEU A 4 -14.04 2.43 -4.35
C LEU A 4 -13.51 2.02 -5.72
N ILE A 5 -12.31 1.44 -5.75
CA ILE A 5 -11.66 0.96 -6.98
C ILE A 5 -11.79 -0.55 -7.06
N LEU A 6 -12.56 -1.04 -8.04
CA LEU A 6 -12.81 -2.47 -8.26
C LEU A 6 -12.14 -2.97 -9.55
N GLY A 7 -11.95 -4.28 -9.66
CA GLY A 7 -11.39 -4.91 -10.87
C GLY A 7 -10.79 -6.30 -10.63
N GLY A 8 -10.64 -7.08 -11.70
CA GLY A 8 -10.11 -8.45 -11.67
C GLY A 8 -8.61 -8.56 -11.33
N GLN A 9 -8.09 -9.77 -11.17
CA GLN A 9 -6.66 -9.98 -10.88
C GLN A 9 -5.75 -9.27 -11.89
N LYS A 10 -4.65 -8.68 -11.43
CA LYS A 10 -3.67 -7.94 -12.27
C LYS A 10 -4.23 -6.78 -13.11
N SER A 11 -5.44 -6.29 -12.83
CA SER A 11 -6.06 -5.16 -13.56
C SER A 11 -5.47 -3.77 -13.25
N GLY A 12 -4.38 -3.67 -12.48
CA GLY A 12 -3.71 -2.40 -12.19
C GLY A 12 -4.37 -1.51 -11.13
N LYS A 13 -5.36 -1.99 -10.37
CA LYS A 13 -6.07 -1.22 -9.32
C LYS A 13 -5.13 -0.48 -8.37
N SER A 14 -4.14 -1.18 -7.84
CA SER A 14 -3.17 -0.62 -6.89
C SER A 14 -2.36 0.50 -7.54
N ARG A 15 -1.98 0.33 -8.81
CA ARG A 15 -1.28 1.37 -9.58
C ARG A 15 -2.15 2.61 -9.79
N HIS A 16 -3.43 2.42 -10.09
CA HIS A 16 -4.37 3.53 -10.23
C HIS A 16 -4.55 4.28 -8.89
N ALA A 17 -4.70 3.55 -7.77
CA ALA A 17 -4.77 4.15 -6.44
C ALA A 17 -3.50 4.94 -6.07
N GLU A 18 -2.31 4.41 -6.40
CA GLU A 18 -1.03 5.11 -6.24
C GLU A 18 -1.00 6.44 -7.04
N GLN A 19 -1.47 6.43 -8.29
CA GLN A 19 -1.54 7.64 -9.12
C GLN A 19 -2.49 8.68 -8.57
N CYS A 20 -3.67 8.26 -8.07
CA CYS A 20 -4.60 9.16 -7.40
C CYS A 20 -3.97 9.78 -6.14
N ALA A 21 -3.25 8.99 -5.34
CA ALA A 21 -2.54 9.49 -4.16
C ALA A 21 -1.43 10.49 -4.55
N ALA A 22 -0.65 10.21 -5.60
CA ALA A 22 0.37 11.12 -6.11
C ALA A 22 -0.23 12.46 -6.57
N ALA A 23 -1.32 12.39 -7.35
CA ALA A 23 -2.03 13.58 -7.80
C ALA A 23 -2.56 14.39 -6.61
N TRP A 24 -3.14 13.74 -5.60
CA TRP A 24 -3.63 14.40 -4.38
C TRP A 24 -2.50 15.09 -3.61
N LEU A 25 -1.36 14.41 -3.41
CA LEU A 25 -0.20 14.97 -2.71
C LEU A 25 0.38 16.18 -3.45
N ALA A 26 0.32 16.21 -4.77
CA ALA A 26 0.83 17.31 -5.58
C ALA A 26 -0.02 18.60 -5.49
N VAL A 27 -1.29 18.51 -5.05
CA VAL A 27 -2.19 19.68 -4.98
C VAL A 27 -1.73 20.70 -3.95
N ALA A 28 -1.23 20.27 -2.79
CA ALA A 28 -0.79 21.18 -1.74
C ALA A 28 0.29 20.55 -0.83
N PRO A 29 1.28 21.33 -0.35
CA PRO A 29 2.35 20.82 0.52
C PRO A 29 1.86 20.22 1.85
N GLY A 30 0.66 20.59 2.30
CA GLY A 30 0.04 20.07 3.52
C GLY A 30 -0.71 18.74 3.34
N HIS A 31 -0.89 18.27 2.11
CA HIS A 31 -1.59 17.02 1.85
C HIS A 31 -0.76 15.82 2.29
N ARG A 32 -1.44 14.88 2.94
CA ARG A 32 -0.85 13.62 3.38
C ARG A 32 -1.68 12.47 2.83
N ALA A 33 -1.00 11.42 2.42
CA ALA A 33 -1.62 10.18 1.98
C ALA A 33 -0.92 9.02 2.68
N THR A 34 -1.72 8.06 3.14
CA THR A 34 -1.23 6.86 3.82
C THR A 34 -1.82 5.64 3.13
N LEU A 35 -0.96 4.72 2.71
CA LEU A 35 -1.33 3.38 2.29
C LEU A 35 -1.37 2.46 3.51
N VAL A 36 -2.51 1.81 3.73
CA VAL A 36 -2.63 0.76 4.75
C VAL A 36 -2.39 -0.59 4.07
N ALA A 37 -1.24 -1.19 4.34
CA ALA A 37 -0.86 -2.48 3.79
C ALA A 37 -1.35 -3.60 4.72
N THR A 38 -2.20 -4.48 4.18
CA THR A 38 -2.80 -5.61 4.90
C THR A 38 -2.19 -6.96 4.49
N ALA A 39 -1.26 -6.96 3.53
CA ALA A 39 -0.60 -8.18 3.07
C ALA A 39 0.43 -8.64 4.10
N GLN A 40 0.34 -9.90 4.54
CA GLN A 40 1.29 -10.52 5.45
C GLN A 40 2.21 -11.47 4.67
N ALA A 41 3.51 -11.45 5.00
CA ALA A 41 4.46 -12.40 4.44
C ALA A 41 4.31 -13.75 5.14
N GLY A 42 3.61 -14.70 4.52
CA GLY A 42 3.51 -16.07 5.02
C GLY A 42 4.74 -16.93 4.70
N ASP A 43 5.55 -16.53 3.72
CA ASP A 43 6.76 -17.20 3.28
C ASP A 43 7.79 -16.20 2.72
N ALA A 44 8.98 -16.69 2.37
CA ALA A 44 10.07 -15.90 1.84
C ALA A 44 9.79 -15.32 0.44
N GLU A 45 8.99 -16.00 -0.39
CA GLU A 45 8.63 -15.49 -1.72
C GLU A 45 7.72 -14.25 -1.59
N MET A 46 6.72 -14.33 -0.71
CA MET A 46 5.80 -13.25 -0.41
C MET A 46 6.55 -12.07 0.23
N ALA A 47 7.49 -12.34 1.13
CA ALA A 47 8.36 -11.31 1.72
C ALA A 47 9.15 -10.55 0.63
N ALA A 48 9.79 -11.27 -0.30
CA ALA A 48 10.53 -10.66 -1.40
C ALA A 48 9.61 -9.85 -2.33
N ARG A 49 8.40 -10.34 -2.59
CA ARG A 49 7.40 -9.62 -3.39
C ARG A 49 6.91 -8.35 -2.71
N ILE A 50 6.67 -8.38 -1.39
CA ILE A 50 6.29 -7.20 -0.60
C ILE A 50 7.42 -6.17 -0.64
N ALA A 51 8.68 -6.57 -0.40
CA ALA A 51 9.83 -5.68 -0.43
C ALA A 51 9.99 -5.00 -1.81
N ARG A 52 9.84 -5.77 -2.90
CA ARG A 52 9.85 -5.21 -4.26
C ARG A 52 8.72 -4.20 -4.46
N HIS A 53 7.50 -4.51 -4.03
CA HIS A 53 6.38 -3.57 -4.14
C HIS A 53 6.59 -2.30 -3.29
N GLN A 54 7.18 -2.41 -2.10
CA GLN A 54 7.53 -1.25 -1.28
C GLN A 54 8.53 -0.34 -2.02
N ALA A 55 9.59 -0.91 -2.60
CA ALA A 55 10.58 -0.15 -3.38
C ALA A 55 9.96 0.51 -4.62
N ASP A 56 9.13 -0.22 -5.38
CA ASP A 56 8.42 0.33 -6.54
C ASP A 56 7.49 1.48 -6.16
N ARG A 57 6.76 1.36 -5.05
CA ARG A 57 5.86 2.40 -4.54
C ARG A 57 6.62 3.64 -4.10
N ALA A 58 7.71 3.49 -3.34
CA ALA A 58 8.54 4.60 -2.90
C ALA A 58 9.09 5.41 -4.08
N ARG A 59 9.40 4.75 -5.21
CA ARG A 59 9.81 5.42 -6.44
C ARG A 59 8.66 6.14 -7.15
N ARG A 60 7.45 5.58 -7.13
CA ARG A 60 6.29 6.14 -7.85
C ARG A 60 5.61 7.27 -7.09
N VAL A 61 5.53 7.15 -5.76
CA VAL A 61 4.84 8.11 -4.88
C VAL A 61 5.69 8.37 -3.63
N PRO A 62 6.77 9.18 -3.72
CA PRO A 62 7.69 9.38 -2.60
C PRO A 62 7.05 9.96 -1.33
N GLY A 63 5.96 10.74 -1.47
CA GLY A 63 5.22 11.33 -0.34
C GLY A 63 4.14 10.42 0.28
N LEU A 64 3.99 9.18 -0.21
CA LEU A 64 3.00 8.23 0.31
C LEU A 64 3.58 7.48 1.50
N ALA A 65 3.06 7.76 2.70
CA ALA A 65 3.39 6.98 3.89
C ALA A 65 2.81 5.57 3.77
N THR A 66 3.51 4.57 4.32
CA THR A 66 3.01 3.20 4.40
C THR A 66 2.84 2.81 5.86
N CYS A 67 1.64 2.36 6.22
CA CYS A 67 1.32 1.76 7.51
C CYS A 67 1.10 0.27 7.27
N GLU A 68 2.01 -0.56 7.76
CA GLU A 68 1.87 -2.02 7.70
C GLU A 68 1.00 -2.45 8.89
N LEU A 69 -0.06 -3.21 8.62
CA LEU A 69 -0.85 -3.80 9.68
C LEU A 69 0.03 -4.80 10.43
N ALA A 70 0.16 -4.62 11.75
CA ALA A 70 0.85 -5.59 12.59
C ALA A 70 0.31 -7.00 12.26
N ALA A 71 1.21 -7.96 12.05
CA ALA A 71 0.80 -9.35 12.02
C ALA A 71 0.01 -9.58 13.32
N ALA A 72 -1.26 -9.98 13.22
CA ALA A 72 -2.03 -10.36 14.39
C ALA A 72 -1.18 -11.40 15.12
N GLY A 73 -0.67 -11.01 16.29
CA GLY A 73 0.32 -11.79 17.01
C GLY A 73 -0.20 -13.20 17.23
N ALA A 74 0.72 -14.15 17.19
CA ALA A 74 0.58 -15.49 17.74
C ALA A 74 0.43 -15.48 19.28
N ASP A 75 -0.34 -14.53 19.82
CA ASP A 75 -0.69 -14.37 21.23
C ASP A 75 -2.20 -14.59 21.39
N HIS A 76 -2.61 -15.83 21.19
CA HIS A 76 -3.76 -16.39 21.89
C HIS A 76 -3.21 -17.38 22.91
N PRO A 77 -3.05 -17.01 24.19
CA PRO A 77 -2.91 -18.03 25.23
C PRO A 77 -4.21 -18.84 25.30
N PRO A 78 -4.14 -20.14 25.60
CA PRO A 78 -5.31 -21.03 25.65
C PRO A 78 -6.37 -20.59 26.67
#